data_AF-A0A2A5T5T4-F1
#
_entry.id   AF-A0A2A5T5T4-F1
#
_cell.length_a   1.000
_cell.length_b   1.000
_cell.length_c   1.000
_cell.angle_alpha   90.00
_cell.angle_beta   90.00
_cell.angle_gamma   90.00
#
_symmetry.space_group_name_H-M   'P 1'
#
loop_
_entity.id
_entity.type
_entity.pdbx_description
1 polymer ?
#
loop_
_entity_poly.entity_id
_entity_poly.type
_entity_poly.pdbx_seq_one_letter_code
_entity_poly.pdbx_strand_id
1 'polypeptide(L)' 'MDNARFYKRSYTLEAIEARGCALECFSPYSTDLKPIKHKWAEVKSLRRKERYSIDELFYHNVDYANLF' A
#
# COMPACT_ATOMS: atom_id res chain seq x y z
N MET A 1 7.00 4.77 1.31
CA MET A 1 6.36 4.38 0.02
C MET A 1 7.33 3.55 -0.83
N ASP A 2 6.86 2.93 -1.92
CA ASP A 2 7.77 2.29 -2.87
C ASP A 2 8.56 3.29 -3.72
N ASN A 3 9.77 2.93 -4.15
CA ASN A 3 10.68 3.81 -4.89
C ASN A 3 10.28 3.93 -6.38
N ALA A 4 8.97 3.96 -6.65
CA ALA A 4 8.47 4.06 -7.99
C ALA A 4 8.67 5.48 -8.53
N ARG A 5 8.96 5.58 -9.83
CA ARG A 5 9.32 6.85 -10.48
C ARG A 5 8.24 7.93 -10.36
N PHE A 6 6.98 7.55 -10.22
CA PHE A 6 5.86 8.50 -10.15
C PHE A 6 5.79 9.28 -8.83
N TYR A 7 6.34 8.74 -7.73
CA TYR A 7 6.42 9.50 -6.47
C TYR A 7 7.51 10.58 -6.47
N LYS A 8 8.47 10.49 -7.40
CA LYS A 8 9.57 11.46 -7.54
C LYS A 8 9.24 12.64 -8.43
N ARG A 9 8.02 12.70 -8.99
CA ARG A 9 7.58 13.83 -9.81
C ARG A 9 7.30 15.02 -8.90
N SER A 10 7.61 16.23 -9.38
CA SER A 10 7.46 17.47 -8.61
C SER A 10 6.05 17.64 -8.04
N TYR A 11 5.02 17.45 -8.86
CA TYR A 11 3.63 17.55 -8.39
C TYR A 11 3.30 16.60 -7.23
N THR A 12 3.89 15.39 -7.22
CA THR A 12 3.63 14.41 -6.16
C THR A 12 4.33 14.84 -4.86
N LEU A 13 5.56 15.32 -4.96
CA LEU A 13 6.31 15.84 -3.82
C LEU A 13 5.65 17.07 -3.23
N GLU A 14 5.26 18.03 -4.06
CA GLU A 14 4.55 19.25 -3.65
C GLU A 14 3.23 18.91 -2.94
N ALA A 15 2.46 17.93 -3.44
CA ALA A 15 1.21 17.51 -2.80
C ALA A 15 1.43 16.83 -1.43
N ILE A 16 2.57 16.14 -1.24
CA ILE A 16 2.94 15.51 0.03
C ILE A 16 3.43 16.57 1.02
N GLU A 17 4.31 17.46 0.58
CA GLU A 17 4.85 18.57 1.38
C GLU A 17 3.76 19.57 1.79
N ALA A 18 2.78 19.85 0.91
CA ALA A 18 1.63 20.69 1.23
C ALA A 18 0.78 20.15 2.39
N ARG A 19 0.88 18.84 2.70
CA ARG A 19 0.24 18.22 3.87
C ARG A 19 1.18 18.12 5.08
N GLY A 20 2.34 18.77 5.04
CA GLY A 20 3.35 18.70 6.10
C GLY A 20 4.02 17.33 6.22
N CYS A 21 3.91 16.49 5.18
CA CYS A 21 4.48 15.15 5.16
C CYS A 21 5.82 15.15 4.41
N ALA A 22 6.70 14.20 4.74
CA ALA A 22 7.92 13.94 3.98
C ALA A 22 7.83 12.58 3.29
N LEU A 23 8.29 12.50 2.04
CA LEU A 23 8.30 11.25 1.29
C LEU A 23 9.50 10.38 1.69
N GLU A 24 9.26 9.34 2.48
CA GLU A 24 10.26 8.28 2.73
C GLU A 24 10.15 7.17 1.68
N CYS A 25 11.20 6.99 0.88
CA CYS A 25 11.30 5.91 -0.10
C CYS A 25 12.33 4.87 0.33
N PHE A 26 11.87 3.63 0.51
CA PHE A 26 12.76 2.50 0.79
C PHE A 26 13.63 2.17 -0.43
N SER A 27 14.88 1.74 -0.18
CA SER A 27 15.81 1.27 -1.22
C SER A 27 15.14 0.29 -2.19
N PRO A 28 15.45 0.31 -3.51
CA PRO A 28 14.75 -0.48 -4.54
C PRO A 28 14.68 -1.98 -4.26
N TYR A 29 15.61 -2.54 -3.50
CA TYR A 29 15.65 -3.97 -3.16
C TYR A 29 15.14 -4.31 -1.76
N SER A 30 14.62 -3.33 -1.04
CA SER A 30 14.01 -3.45 0.30
C SER A 30 12.56 -3.94 0.18
N THR A 31 12.40 -5.13 -0.41
CA THR A 31 11.10 -5.71 -0.70
C THR A 31 10.39 -6.17 0.57
N ASP A 32 11.12 -6.76 1.52
CA ASP A 32 10.55 -7.36 2.73
C ASP A 32 10.31 -6.35 3.86
N LEU A 33 10.94 -5.18 3.80
CA LEU A 33 10.82 -4.12 4.82
C LEU A 33 9.59 -3.23 4.66
N LYS A 34 8.62 -3.63 3.84
CA LYS A 34 7.35 -2.89 3.69
C LYS A 34 6.24 -3.63 4.40
N PRO A 35 5.76 -3.13 5.56
CA PRO A 35 4.68 -3.76 6.32
C PRO A 35 3.44 -4.09 5.46
N ILE A 36 3.13 -3.24 4.48
CA ILE A 36 2.00 -3.43 3.56
C ILE A 36 2.10 -4.72 2.72
N LYS A 37 3.31 -5.24 2.45
CA LYS A 37 3.44 -6.47 1.65
C LYS A 37 2.91 -7.70 2.37
N HIS A 38 3.02 -7.77 3.69
CA HIS A 38 2.42 -8.84 4.49
C HIS A 38 0.90 -8.81 4.37
N LYS A 39 0.29 -7.63 4.46
CA LYS A 39 -1.15 -7.44 4.23
C LYS A 39 -1.57 -7.83 2.82
N TRP A 40 -0.79 -7.47 1.80
CA TRP A 40 -1.08 -7.91 0.43
C TRP A 40 -0.97 -9.43 0.25
N ALA A 41 -0.03 -10.10 0.93
CA ALA A 41 0.09 -11.54 0.88
C ALA A 41 -1.13 -12.24 1.49
N GLU A 42 -1.60 -11.73 2.64
CA GLU A 42 -2.81 -12.18 3.34
C GLU A 42 -4.05 -12.04 2.42
N VAL A 43 -4.30 -10.84 1.90
CA VAL A 43 -5.44 -10.54 1.01
C VAL A 43 -5.41 -11.40 -0.27
N LYS A 44 -4.23 -11.61 -0.87
CA LYS A 44 -4.09 -12.51 -2.03
C LYS A 44 -4.37 -13.97 -1.68
N SER A 45 -3.99 -14.42 -0.49
CA SER A 45 -4.29 -15.76 0.00
C SER A 45 -5.80 -15.96 0.16
N LEU A 46 -6.47 -15.01 0.83
CA LEU A 46 -7.92 -15.01 1.04
C LEU A 46 -8.67 -15.06 -0.29
N ARG A 47 -8.30 -14.20 -1.25
CA ARG A 47 -8.93 -14.22 -2.58
C ARG A 47 -8.81 -15.57 -3.29
N ARG A 48 -7.64 -16.24 -3.19
CA ARG A 48 -7.44 -17.56 -3.81
C ARG A 48 -8.29 -18.64 -3.16
N LYS A 49 -8.49 -18.56 -1.84
CA LYS A 49 -9.26 -19.52 -1.05
C LYS A 49 -10.77 -19.34 -1.28
N GLU A 50 -11.27 -18.12 -1.11
CA GLU A 50 -12.71 -17.83 -1.08
C GLU A 50 -13.29 -17.45 -2.45
N ARG A 51 -12.42 -17.16 -3.44
CA ARG A 51 -12.79 -16.72 -4.80
C ARG A 51 -13.69 -15.48 -4.86
N TYR A 52 -13.65 -14.65 -3.84
CA TYR A 52 -14.34 -13.37 -3.81
C TYR A 52 -13.94 -12.47 -4.99
N SER A 53 -14.93 -11.68 -5.43
CA SER A 53 -14.70 -10.47 -6.20
C SER A 53 -13.82 -9.49 -5.41
N ILE A 54 -13.31 -8.46 -6.08
CA ILE A 54 -12.48 -7.45 -5.41
C ILE A 54 -13.30 -6.76 -4.31
N ASP A 55 -14.55 -6.40 -4.62
CA ASP A 55 -15.42 -5.71 -3.68
C ASP A 55 -15.74 -6.55 -2.44
N GLU A 56 -16.13 -7.81 -2.61
CA GLU A 56 -16.39 -8.75 -1.51
C GLU A 56 -15.15 -8.98 -0.64
N LEU A 57 -13.97 -9.06 -1.26
CA LEU A 57 -12.71 -9.26 -0.55
C LEU A 57 -12.45 -8.10 0.42
N PHE A 58 -12.65 -6.86 -0.01
CA PHE A 58 -12.44 -5.68 0.84
C PHE A 58 -13.61 -5.47 1.82
N TYR A 59 -14.84 -5.73 1.41
CA TYR A 59 -16.02 -5.56 2.27
C TYR A 59 -16.00 -6.51 3.48
N HIS A 60 -15.61 -7.77 3.27
CA HIS A 60 -15.64 -8.79 4.33
C HIS A 60 -14.35 -8.86 5.17
N ASN A 61 -13.21 -8.45 4.62
CA ASN A 61 -11.90 -8.76 5.22
C ASN A 61 -11.05 -7.52 5.53
N VAL A 62 -11.51 -6.32 5.20
CA VAL A 62 -10.78 -5.09 5.52
C VAL A 62 -11.58 -4.26 6.51
N ASP A 63 -11.11 -4.27 7.75
CA ASP A 63 -11.52 -3.26 8.72
C ASP A 63 -10.78 -1.96 8.42
N TYR A 64 -11.50 -1.03 7.79
CA TYR A 64 -10.96 0.27 7.41
C TYR A 64 -10.45 1.09 8.60
N ALA A 65 -10.88 0.78 9.83
CA ALA A 65 -10.42 1.45 11.04
C ALA A 65 -8.99 1.03 11.46
N ASN A 66 -8.49 -0.11 10.97
CA ASN A 66 -7.19 -0.69 11.36
C ASN A 66 -6.12 -0.59 10.26
N LEU A 67 -6.33 0.27 9.25
CA LEU A 67 -5.41 0.47 8.13
C LEU A 67 -4.30 1.49 8.39
N PHE A 68 -4.34 2.21 9.53
CA PHE A 68 -3.31 3.18 9.97
C PHE A 68 -3.08 3.12 11.46
#